data_AF-A0A936BAK9-F1
#
_entry.id   AF-A0A936BAK9-F1
#
_cell.length_a   1.000
_cell.length_b   1.000
_cell.length_c   1.000
_cell.angle_alpha   90.00
_cell.angle_beta   90.00
_cell.angle_gamma   90.00
#
_symmetry.space_group_name_H-M   'P 1'
#
loop_
_entity.id
_entity.type
_entity.pdbx_description
1 polymer ?
#
loop_
_entity_poly.entity_id
_entity_poly.type
_entity_poly.pdbx_seq_one_letter_code
_entity_poly.pdbx_strand_id
1 'polypeptide(L)'
;MLKKIPSFWLFFIWLTVTNLVTLALLSVGVYSSTRTQVEEEQQRQLAARVAAQAEAIDARLREFETATVLAASAAQPIVRGEFPLTAEEQAAVLAEYERDGRNVLGRDSWYYTVHRPAFNNDQISNVYLNSNVPLDERMAYLVAASHSLDTLFRDIVARGINTQWVYLTTAEGMMRLYPWHDNNYNNNDPFWEPQTQIFYTEVIAENTLAG
;
A
#
# COMPACT_ATOMS: atom_id res chain seq x y z
N MET A 1 80.10 -13.81 -32.84
CA MET A 1 80.09 -12.60 -33.71
C MET A 1 78.71 -11.96 -33.64
N LEU A 2 78.54 -10.84 -32.93
CA LEU A 2 77.30 -10.06 -33.00
C LEU A 2 77.35 -9.15 -34.23
N LYS A 3 76.40 -9.30 -35.15
CA LYS A 3 76.22 -8.39 -36.29
C LYS A 3 75.72 -7.04 -35.76
N LYS A 4 76.41 -5.96 -36.06
CA LYS A 4 75.97 -4.59 -35.73
C LYS A 4 74.73 -4.27 -36.55
N ILE A 5 73.66 -3.86 -35.87
CA ILE A 5 72.44 -3.37 -36.52
C ILE A 5 72.75 -2.00 -37.14
N PRO A 6 72.39 -1.74 -38.42
CA PRO A 6 72.60 -0.45 -39.05
C PRO A 6 71.85 0.66 -38.30
N SER A 7 72.47 1.83 -38.17
CA SER A 7 71.91 3.01 -37.47
C SER A 7 70.53 3.42 -37.98
N PHE A 8 70.25 3.24 -39.27
CA PHE A 8 68.95 3.47 -39.89
C PHE A 8 67.82 2.65 -39.23
N TRP A 9 68.07 1.36 -38.96
CA TRP A 9 67.09 0.47 -38.33
C TRP A 9 66.88 0.80 -36.85
N LEU A 10 67.93 1.23 -36.15
CA LEU A 10 67.81 1.69 -34.76
C LEU A 10 66.94 2.95 -34.66
N PHE A 11 67.10 3.91 -35.58
CA PHE A 11 66.24 5.10 -35.65
C PHE A 11 64.77 4.75 -35.94
N PHE A 12 64.53 3.84 -36.90
CA PHE A 12 63.18 3.40 -37.24
C PHE A 12 62.48 2.65 -36.09
N ILE A 13 63.20 1.77 -35.39
CA ILE A 13 62.70 1.08 -34.18
C ILE A 13 62.39 2.11 -33.09
N TRP A 14 63.27 3.07 -32.85
CA TRP A 14 63.02 4.11 -31.85
C TRP A 14 61.79 4.96 -32.17
N LEU A 15 61.60 5.35 -33.44
CA LEU A 15 60.43 6.11 -33.89
C LEU A 15 59.12 5.32 -33.77
N THR A 16 59.13 4.03 -34.11
CA THR A 16 57.94 3.17 -33.99
C THR A 16 57.59 2.89 -32.54
N VAL A 17 58.58 2.63 -31.68
CA VAL A 17 58.37 2.43 -30.24
C VAL A 17 57.82 3.70 -29.59
N THR A 18 58.38 4.88 -29.89
CA THR A 18 57.90 6.15 -29.31
C THR A 18 56.47 6.47 -29.75
N ASN A 19 56.11 6.23 -31.01
CA ASN A 19 54.72 6.38 -31.47
C ASN A 19 53.77 5.37 -30.82
N LEU A 20 54.16 4.09 -30.70
CA LEU A 20 53.35 3.07 -30.04
C LEU A 20 53.09 3.37 -28.57
N VAL A 21 54.13 3.81 -27.84
CA VAL A 21 53.99 4.22 -26.44
C VAL A 21 53.08 5.45 -26.34
N THR A 22 53.23 6.43 -27.23
CA THR A 22 52.37 7.63 -27.24
C THR A 22 50.91 7.27 -27.49
N LEU A 23 50.63 6.40 -28.47
CA LEU A 23 49.29 5.89 -28.75
C LEU A 23 48.72 5.13 -27.55
N ALA A 24 49.49 4.24 -26.93
CA ALA A 24 49.05 3.49 -25.76
C ALA A 24 48.68 4.42 -24.59
N LEU A 25 49.50 5.44 -24.32
CA LEU A 25 49.22 6.43 -23.27
C LEU A 25 47.96 7.24 -23.57
N LEU A 26 47.76 7.67 -24.82
CA LEU A 26 46.54 8.36 -25.24
C LEU A 26 45.30 7.45 -25.09
N SER A 27 45.40 6.18 -25.52
CA SER A 27 44.31 5.22 -25.38
C SER A 27 43.95 4.97 -23.92
N VAL A 28 44.95 4.83 -23.04
CA VAL A 28 44.71 4.68 -21.60
C VAL A 28 44.06 5.94 -21.02
N GLY A 29 44.53 7.13 -21.40
CA GLY A 29 43.97 8.40 -20.92
C GLY A 29 42.52 8.61 -21.35
N VAL A 30 42.20 8.33 -22.62
CA VAL A 30 40.82 8.37 -23.13
C VAL A 30 39.97 7.34 -22.41
N TYR A 31 40.43 6.10 -22.29
CA TYR A 31 39.69 5.05 -21.60
C TYR A 31 39.40 5.39 -20.14
N SER A 32 40.40 5.88 -19.39
CA SER A 32 40.20 6.28 -17.99
C SER A 32 39.23 7.45 -17.88
N SER A 33 39.34 8.46 -18.75
CA SER A 33 38.45 9.63 -18.73
C SER A 33 37.01 9.25 -19.07
N THR A 34 36.81 8.42 -20.10
CA THR A 34 35.48 7.92 -20.46
C THR A 34 34.90 7.07 -19.34
N ARG A 35 35.70 6.19 -18.72
CA ARG A 35 35.24 5.37 -17.60
C ARG A 35 34.77 6.22 -16.42
N THR A 36 35.57 7.22 -16.00
CA THR A 36 35.18 8.12 -14.91
C THR A 36 33.90 8.89 -15.25
N GLN A 37 33.76 9.40 -16.48
CA GLN A 37 32.54 10.09 -16.91
C GLN A 37 31.31 9.17 -16.87
N VAL A 38 31.44 7.92 -17.33
CA VAL A 38 30.36 6.94 -17.29
C VAL A 38 29.98 6.60 -15.83
N GLU A 39 30.97 6.39 -14.95
CA GLU A 39 30.73 6.11 -13.54
C GLU A 39 30.03 7.30 -12.83
N GLU A 40 30.49 8.54 -13.08
CA GLU A 40 29.85 9.74 -12.53
C GLU A 40 28.42 9.92 -13.04
N GLU A 41 28.18 9.72 -14.35
CA GLU A 41 26.86 9.84 -14.94
C GLU A 41 25.91 8.75 -14.42
N GLN A 42 26.39 7.51 -14.28
CA GLN A 42 25.63 6.43 -13.66
C GLN A 42 25.27 6.73 -12.21
N GLN A 43 26.21 7.27 -11.42
CA GLN A 43 25.94 7.66 -10.03
C GLN A 43 24.92 8.80 -9.95
N ARG A 44 25.01 9.80 -10.82
CA ARG A 44 24.02 10.90 -10.88
C ARG A 44 22.64 10.38 -11.26
N GLN A 45 22.55 9.51 -12.26
CA GLN A 45 21.28 8.90 -12.67
C GLN A 45 20.68 8.05 -11.54
N LEU A 46 21.50 7.27 -10.85
CA LEU A 46 21.05 6.50 -9.70
C LEU A 46 20.54 7.41 -8.57
N ALA A 47 21.29 8.46 -8.22
CA ALA A 47 20.89 9.42 -7.20
C ALA A 47 19.58 10.13 -7.56
N ALA A 48 19.42 10.53 -8.82
CA ALA A 48 18.18 11.14 -9.32
C ALA A 48 16.99 10.17 -9.25
N ARG A 49 17.20 8.89 -9.62
CA ARG A 49 16.15 7.86 -9.52
C ARG A 49 15.75 7.61 -8.06
N VAL A 50 16.71 7.50 -7.15
CA VAL A 50 16.45 7.33 -5.71
C VAL A 50 15.68 8.53 -5.17
N ALA A 51 16.06 9.75 -5.52
CA ALA A 51 15.35 10.95 -5.10
C ALA A 51 13.90 10.99 -5.62
N ALA A 52 13.70 10.66 -6.91
CA ALA A 52 12.37 10.60 -7.50
C ALA A 52 11.48 9.51 -6.86
N GLN A 53 12.06 8.35 -6.54
CA GLN A 53 11.34 7.29 -5.83
C GLN A 53 10.99 7.70 -4.39
N ALA A 54 11.90 8.38 -3.68
CA ALA A 54 11.64 8.88 -2.34
C ALA A 54 10.51 9.93 -2.34
N GLU A 55 10.51 10.84 -3.31
CA GLU A 55 9.45 11.83 -3.49
C GLU A 55 8.09 11.16 -3.80
N ALA A 56 8.08 10.12 -4.64
CA ALA A 56 6.88 9.34 -4.92
C ALA A 56 6.34 8.61 -3.68
N ILE A 57 7.22 8.05 -2.85
CA ILE A 57 6.84 7.42 -1.57
C ILE A 57 6.25 8.46 -0.62
N ASP A 58 6.90 9.62 -0.45
CA ASP A 58 6.43 10.69 0.41
C ASP A 58 5.06 11.22 -0.04
N ALA A 59 4.86 11.40 -1.35
CA ALA A 59 3.57 11.78 -1.91
C ALA A 59 2.46 10.77 -1.58
N ARG A 60 2.73 9.46 -1.73
CA ARG A 60 1.79 8.38 -1.38
C ARG A 60 1.48 8.36 0.12
N LEU A 61 2.49 8.57 0.98
CA LEU A 61 2.27 8.63 2.43
C LEU A 61 1.38 9.81 2.83
N ARG A 62 1.60 11.00 2.25
CA ARG A 62 0.75 12.17 2.48
C ARG A 62 -0.68 11.96 2.00
N GLU A 63 -0.85 11.27 0.87
CA GLU A 63 -2.19 10.89 0.39
C GLU A 63 -2.89 9.94 1.37
N PHE A 64 -2.17 8.93 1.89
CA PHE A 64 -2.69 8.01 2.90
C PHE A 64 -3.07 8.73 4.19
N GLU A 65 -2.21 9.63 4.68
CA GLU A 65 -2.48 10.47 5.85
C GLU A 65 -3.75 11.31 5.64
N THR A 66 -3.86 11.98 4.49
CA THR A 66 -5.02 12.81 4.14
C THR A 66 -6.30 11.98 4.09
N ALA A 67 -6.27 10.81 3.47
CA ALA A 67 -7.41 9.89 3.41
C ALA A 67 -7.82 9.39 4.80
N THR A 68 -6.85 9.10 5.66
CA THR A 68 -7.07 8.68 7.05
C THR A 68 -7.71 9.79 7.87
N VAL A 69 -7.21 11.02 7.76
CA VAL A 69 -7.78 12.19 8.45
C VAL A 69 -9.21 12.46 7.98
N LEU A 70 -9.48 12.34 6.67
CA LEU A 70 -10.81 12.49 6.11
C LEU A 70 -11.77 11.42 6.66
N ALA A 71 -11.35 10.15 6.66
CA ALA A 71 -12.13 9.04 7.22
C ALA A 71 -12.42 9.25 8.70
N ALA A 72 -11.43 9.65 9.49
CA ALA A 72 -11.58 9.95 10.90
C ALA A 72 -12.55 11.12 11.14
N SER A 73 -12.44 12.19 10.35
CA SER A 73 -13.34 13.35 10.45
C SER A 73 -14.79 12.99 10.11
N ALA A 74 -15.02 12.12 9.13
CA ALA A 74 -16.35 11.65 8.76
C ALA A 74 -16.93 10.69 9.80
N ALA A 75 -16.08 9.84 10.41
CA ALA A 75 -16.49 8.91 11.46
C ALA A 75 -16.76 9.61 12.81
N GLN A 76 -16.12 10.74 13.08
CA GLN A 76 -16.24 11.45 14.37
C GLN A 76 -17.68 11.77 14.81
N PRO A 77 -18.56 12.39 13.99
CA PRO A 77 -19.95 12.63 14.40
C PRO A 77 -20.73 11.35 14.68
N ILE A 78 -20.43 10.25 13.97
CA ILE A 78 -21.04 8.93 14.22
C ILE A 78 -20.58 8.39 15.57
N VAL A 79 -19.27 8.40 15.83
CA VAL A 79 -18.73 7.93 17.12
C VAL A 79 -19.22 8.82 18.27
N ARG A 80 -19.60 10.07 18.04
CA ARG A 80 -20.18 10.94 19.09
C ARG A 80 -21.70 10.83 19.25
N GLY A 81 -22.41 10.13 18.36
CA GLY A 81 -23.86 10.09 18.40
C GLY A 81 -24.53 11.33 17.81
N GLU A 82 -23.80 12.13 17.05
CA GLU A 82 -24.24 13.41 16.47
C GLU A 82 -24.74 13.26 15.03
N PHE A 83 -24.43 12.14 14.36
CA PHE A 83 -24.91 11.88 13.01
C PHE A 83 -26.43 11.62 13.04
N PRO A 84 -27.23 12.40 12.28
CA PRO A 84 -28.68 12.26 12.29
C PRO A 84 -29.08 10.95 11.61
N LEU A 85 -29.87 10.15 12.31
CA LEU A 85 -30.41 8.90 11.79
C LEU A 85 -31.86 8.75 12.27
N THR A 86 -32.78 8.52 11.34
CA THR A 86 -34.18 8.24 11.69
C THR A 86 -34.33 6.80 12.16
N ALA A 87 -35.38 6.53 12.96
CA ALA A 87 -35.67 5.17 13.41
C ALA A 87 -35.95 4.19 12.25
N GLU A 88 -36.55 4.70 11.16
CA GLU A 88 -36.82 3.92 9.95
C GLU A 88 -35.54 3.52 9.23
N GLU A 89 -34.61 4.48 9.03
CA GLU A 89 -33.29 4.20 8.45
C GLU A 89 -32.48 3.23 9.31
N GLN A 90 -32.50 3.43 10.63
CA GLN A 90 -31.82 2.54 11.57
C GLN A 90 -32.37 1.11 11.48
N ALA A 91 -33.69 0.95 11.49
CA ALA A 91 -34.33 -0.36 11.39
C ALA A 91 -34.06 -1.04 10.04
N ALA A 92 -34.07 -0.28 8.93
CA ALA A 92 -33.78 -0.78 7.60
C ALA A 92 -32.36 -1.34 7.50
N VAL A 93 -31.36 -0.61 8.02
CA VAL A 93 -29.97 -1.09 8.02
C VAL A 93 -29.79 -2.29 8.94
N LEU A 94 -30.37 -2.26 10.15
CA LEU A 94 -30.24 -3.36 11.12
C LEU A 94 -30.90 -4.66 10.66
N ALA A 95 -31.89 -4.61 9.76
CA ALA A 95 -32.51 -5.80 9.19
C ALA A 95 -31.53 -6.67 8.36
N GLU A 96 -30.39 -6.12 7.96
CA GLU A 96 -29.33 -6.84 7.22
C GLU A 96 -28.36 -7.58 8.16
N TYR A 97 -28.41 -7.32 9.47
CA TYR A 97 -27.46 -7.87 10.44
C TYR A 97 -28.13 -8.91 11.32
N GLU A 98 -27.42 -10.02 11.52
CA GLU A 98 -27.84 -11.05 12.46
C GLU A 98 -26.65 -11.59 13.23
N ARG A 99 -26.95 -12.20 14.38
CA ARG A 99 -25.94 -12.94 15.14
C ARG A 99 -25.88 -14.37 14.62
N ASP A 100 -24.68 -14.83 14.34
CA ASP A 100 -24.44 -16.19 13.88
C ASP A 100 -24.45 -17.22 15.04
N GLY A 101 -24.14 -18.48 14.73
CA GLY A 101 -24.05 -19.55 15.75
C GLY A 101 -22.96 -19.35 16.81
N ARG A 102 -22.04 -18.40 16.60
CA ARG A 102 -21.01 -17.97 17.57
C ARG A 102 -21.47 -16.72 18.35
N ASN A 103 -22.70 -16.26 18.12
CA ASN A 103 -23.26 -15.03 18.64
C ASN A 103 -22.51 -13.77 18.17
N VAL A 104 -21.75 -13.83 17.07
CA VAL A 104 -21.08 -12.66 16.47
C VAL A 104 -22.05 -11.96 15.55
N LEU A 105 -22.23 -10.64 15.71
CA LEU A 105 -23.06 -9.86 14.78
C LEU A 105 -22.28 -9.62 13.48
N GLY A 106 -22.94 -9.85 12.35
CA GLY A 106 -22.46 -9.47 11.02
C GLY A 106 -23.59 -9.52 10.01
N ARG A 107 -23.27 -9.24 8.75
CA ARG A 107 -24.25 -9.33 7.65
C ARG A 107 -24.11 -10.59 6.79
N ASP A 108 -23.35 -11.58 7.27
CA ASP A 108 -22.92 -12.71 6.45
C ASP A 108 -24.11 -13.48 5.85
N SER A 109 -25.13 -13.77 6.67
CA SER A 109 -26.34 -14.45 6.20
C SER A 109 -27.11 -13.65 5.15
N TRP A 110 -27.34 -12.36 5.38
CA TRP A 110 -27.97 -11.48 4.39
C TRP A 110 -27.15 -11.43 3.09
N TYR A 111 -25.83 -11.32 3.19
CA TYR A 111 -24.92 -11.29 2.06
C TYR A 111 -25.02 -12.57 1.21
N TYR A 112 -25.00 -13.74 1.85
CA TYR A 112 -25.05 -15.04 1.17
C TYR A 112 -26.47 -15.48 0.72
N THR A 113 -27.53 -14.99 1.36
CA THR A 113 -28.91 -15.46 1.09
C THR A 113 -29.74 -14.47 0.29
N VAL A 114 -29.57 -13.17 0.51
CA VAL A 114 -30.36 -12.10 -0.12
C VAL A 114 -29.54 -11.37 -1.19
N HIS A 115 -28.32 -10.92 -0.86
CA HIS A 115 -27.53 -10.10 -1.79
C HIS A 115 -26.93 -10.92 -2.95
N ARG A 116 -26.36 -12.09 -2.65
CA ARG A 116 -25.81 -13.09 -3.60
C ARG A 116 -25.10 -12.49 -4.82
N PRO A 117 -23.98 -11.79 -4.63
CA PRO A 117 -23.23 -11.27 -5.77
C PRO A 117 -22.66 -12.38 -6.63
N ALA A 118 -22.69 -12.17 -7.94
CA ALA A 118 -22.16 -13.10 -8.92
C ALA A 118 -20.63 -13.23 -8.86
N PHE A 119 -19.92 -12.22 -8.32
CA PHE A 119 -18.45 -12.18 -8.20
C PHE A 119 -18.01 -11.25 -7.06
N ASN A 120 -17.01 -11.69 -6.28
CA ASN A 120 -16.35 -10.96 -5.18
C ASN A 120 -15.84 -9.58 -5.63
N ASN A 121 -16.57 -8.50 -5.33
CA ASN A 121 -16.03 -7.14 -5.21
C ASN A 121 -17.07 -6.10 -4.75
N ASP A 122 -18.13 -6.51 -4.03
CA ASP A 122 -19.13 -5.53 -3.66
C ASP A 122 -18.59 -4.51 -2.69
N GLN A 123 -18.95 -3.27 -3.01
CA GLN A 123 -18.52 -2.06 -2.34
C GLN A 123 -19.36 -1.79 -1.09
N ILE A 124 -19.54 -2.80 -0.27
CA ILE A 124 -20.32 -2.73 0.96
C ILE A 124 -19.42 -3.19 2.11
N SER A 125 -19.57 -2.70 3.33
CA SER A 125 -18.71 -3.07 4.48
C SER A 125 -19.39 -4.00 5.51
N ASN A 126 -18.66 -4.95 6.13
CA ASN A 126 -19.23 -5.79 7.20
C ASN A 126 -19.06 -5.12 8.56
N VAL A 127 -19.86 -5.54 9.54
CA VAL A 127 -19.60 -5.30 10.96
C VAL A 127 -19.17 -6.59 11.63
N TYR A 128 -18.20 -6.47 12.53
CA TYR A 128 -17.85 -7.45 13.54
C TYR A 128 -18.22 -6.90 14.92
N LEU A 129 -19.06 -7.63 15.64
CA LEU A 129 -19.37 -7.38 17.05
C LEU A 129 -19.32 -8.70 17.82
N ASN A 130 -18.46 -8.77 18.83
CA ASN A 130 -18.26 -10.00 19.60
C ASN A 130 -19.55 -10.42 20.35
N SER A 131 -19.65 -11.71 20.65
CA SER A 131 -20.69 -12.39 21.43
C SER A 131 -20.98 -11.75 22.79
N ASN A 132 -19.97 -11.16 23.43
CA ASN A 132 -20.09 -10.58 24.76
C ASN A 132 -20.60 -9.13 24.77
N VAL A 133 -20.71 -8.49 23.60
CA VAL A 133 -21.16 -7.08 23.50
C VAL A 133 -22.64 -7.06 23.13
N PRO A 134 -23.54 -6.50 23.95
CA PRO A 134 -24.97 -6.45 23.64
C PRO A 134 -25.26 -5.50 22.47
N LEU A 135 -26.31 -5.81 21.70
CA LEU A 135 -26.85 -4.89 20.68
C LEU A 135 -27.88 -3.97 21.34
N ASP A 136 -27.41 -3.05 22.18
CA ASP A 136 -28.24 -2.01 22.79
C ASP A 136 -28.50 -0.83 21.82
N GLU A 137 -29.23 0.20 22.27
CA GLU A 137 -29.56 1.36 21.44
C GLU A 137 -28.31 2.06 20.87
N ARG A 138 -27.26 2.18 21.68
CA ARG A 138 -26.00 2.81 21.29
C ARG A 138 -25.28 1.99 20.22
N MET A 139 -25.17 0.69 20.42
CA MET A 139 -24.53 -0.21 19.46
C MET A 139 -25.34 -0.29 18.17
N ALA A 140 -26.67 -0.40 18.27
CA ALA A 140 -27.58 -0.38 17.14
C ALA A 140 -27.44 0.90 16.31
N TYR A 141 -27.30 2.05 16.98
CA TYR A 141 -27.00 3.32 16.32
C TYR A 141 -25.64 3.29 15.62
N LEU A 142 -24.58 2.81 16.28
CA LEU A 142 -23.24 2.74 15.69
C LEU A 142 -23.21 1.85 14.44
N VAL A 143 -23.82 0.67 14.52
CA VAL A 143 -23.94 -0.25 13.38
C VAL A 143 -24.62 0.47 12.21
N ALA A 144 -25.78 1.10 12.45
CA ALA A 144 -26.54 1.71 11.37
C ALA A 144 -25.90 3.00 10.82
N ALA A 145 -25.48 3.92 11.68
CA ALA A 145 -24.90 5.20 11.27
C ALA A 145 -23.55 5.03 10.55
N SER A 146 -22.73 4.07 10.98
CA SER A 146 -21.44 3.78 10.32
C SER A 146 -21.59 3.21 8.90
N HIS A 147 -22.77 2.73 8.51
CA HIS A 147 -23.05 2.31 7.14
C HIS A 147 -22.93 3.47 6.13
N SER A 148 -23.15 4.71 6.57
CA SER A 148 -22.96 5.91 5.74
C SER A 148 -21.50 6.12 5.29
N LEU A 149 -20.53 5.46 5.95
CA LEU A 149 -19.12 5.53 5.60
C LEU A 149 -18.76 4.65 4.41
N ASP A 150 -19.62 3.75 3.95
CA ASP A 150 -19.32 2.81 2.86
C ASP A 150 -18.92 3.51 1.56
N THR A 151 -19.58 4.63 1.24
CA THR A 151 -19.22 5.44 0.08
C THR A 151 -17.83 6.04 0.22
N LEU A 152 -17.48 6.54 1.41
CA LEU A 152 -16.15 7.11 1.66
C LEU A 152 -15.07 6.02 1.64
N PHE A 153 -15.32 4.87 2.26
CA PHE A 153 -14.40 3.75 2.28
C PHE A 153 -14.12 3.22 0.88
N ARG A 154 -15.17 3.10 0.05
CA ARG A 154 -15.02 2.82 -1.38
C ARG A 154 -14.11 3.82 -2.06
N ASP A 155 -14.37 5.11 -1.89
CA ASP A 155 -13.63 6.15 -2.59
C ASP A 155 -12.16 6.16 -2.18
N ILE A 156 -11.85 5.80 -0.92
CA ILE A 156 -10.47 5.62 -0.43
C ILE A 156 -9.80 4.42 -1.13
N VAL A 157 -10.46 3.26 -1.20
CA VAL A 157 -9.91 2.07 -1.87
C VAL A 157 -9.73 2.31 -3.38
N ALA A 158 -10.69 2.98 -4.02
CA ALA A 158 -10.67 3.27 -5.46
C ALA A 158 -9.55 4.23 -5.89
N ARG A 159 -8.94 4.99 -4.98
CA ARG A 159 -7.81 5.88 -5.28
C ARG A 159 -6.51 5.14 -5.63
N GLY A 160 -6.47 3.81 -5.50
CA GLY A 160 -5.34 3.01 -6.01
C GLY A 160 -4.07 3.13 -5.19
N ILE A 161 -4.16 3.58 -3.93
CA ILE A 161 -3.06 3.62 -2.96
C ILE A 161 -2.68 2.22 -2.40
N ASN A 162 -3.01 1.15 -3.13
CA ASN A 162 -2.85 -0.25 -2.72
C ASN A 162 -3.52 -0.58 -1.35
N THR A 163 -4.59 0.15 -1.00
CA THR A 163 -5.37 -0.10 0.21
C THR A 163 -6.19 -1.37 0.04
N GLN A 164 -5.86 -2.40 0.82
CA GLN A 164 -6.63 -3.64 0.84
C GLN A 164 -7.92 -3.46 1.64
N TRP A 165 -7.82 -2.87 2.83
CA TRP A 165 -8.95 -2.69 3.75
C TRP A 165 -8.97 -1.28 4.36
N VAL A 166 -10.17 -0.79 4.62
CA VAL A 166 -10.44 0.39 5.44
C VAL A 166 -11.37 -0.03 6.56
N TYR A 167 -11.08 0.38 7.79
CA TYR A 167 -11.88 -0.03 8.93
C TYR A 167 -12.10 1.09 9.94
N LEU A 168 -13.18 0.97 10.71
CA LEU A 168 -13.51 1.79 11.86
C LEU A 168 -13.65 0.88 13.08
N THR A 169 -12.89 1.15 14.13
CA THR A 169 -13.06 0.53 15.45
C THR A 169 -13.64 1.55 16.43
N THR A 170 -14.62 1.15 17.23
CA THR A 170 -15.19 2.02 18.28
C THR A 170 -14.80 1.55 19.67
N ALA A 171 -14.90 2.44 20.66
CA ALA A 171 -14.58 2.13 22.05
C ALA A 171 -15.50 1.05 22.66
N GLU A 172 -16.70 0.91 22.11
CA GLU A 172 -17.70 -0.08 22.48
C GLU A 172 -17.40 -1.48 21.92
N GLY A 173 -16.30 -1.65 21.18
CA GLY A 173 -15.85 -2.95 20.67
C GLY A 173 -16.47 -3.36 19.33
N MET A 174 -17.05 -2.42 18.58
CA MET A 174 -17.48 -2.64 17.20
C MET A 174 -16.31 -2.42 16.24
N MET A 175 -16.21 -3.26 15.20
CA MET A 175 -15.40 -2.98 14.03
C MET A 175 -16.27 -3.00 12.77
N ARG A 176 -16.17 -1.98 11.91
CA ARG A 176 -16.69 -2.00 10.54
C ARG A 176 -15.52 -2.13 9.57
N LEU A 177 -15.59 -3.07 8.62
CA LEU A 177 -14.52 -3.40 7.68
C LEU A 177 -15.01 -3.32 6.24
N TYR A 178 -14.28 -2.58 5.41
CA TYR A 178 -14.50 -2.44 3.98
C TYR A 178 -13.25 -2.87 3.17
N PRO A 179 -13.39 -3.51 2.00
CA PRO A 179 -14.62 -4.10 1.47
C PRO A 179 -15.12 -5.24 2.37
N TRP A 180 -16.31 -5.76 2.06
CA TRP A 180 -16.90 -6.86 2.80
C TRP A 180 -15.92 -8.02 2.95
N HIS A 181 -15.86 -8.55 4.16
CA HIS A 181 -15.33 -9.88 4.39
C HIS A 181 -16.23 -10.59 5.39
N ASP A 182 -16.35 -11.92 5.26
CA ASP A 182 -17.06 -12.72 6.24
C ASP A 182 -16.40 -12.67 7.63
N ASN A 183 -17.20 -12.90 8.67
CA ASN A 183 -16.70 -13.02 10.04
C ASN A 183 -16.14 -14.44 10.32
N ASN A 184 -15.95 -15.28 9.30
CA ASN A 184 -15.46 -16.66 9.45
C ASN A 184 -13.93 -16.77 9.44
N TYR A 185 -13.22 -15.64 9.45
CA TYR A 185 -11.76 -15.59 9.48
C TYR A 185 -11.10 -16.41 10.60
N ASN A 186 -11.86 -16.82 11.62
CA ASN A 186 -11.32 -17.70 12.64
C ASN A 186 -12.31 -18.75 13.15
N ASN A 187 -12.37 -19.89 12.48
CA ASN A 187 -13.00 -21.09 13.04
C ASN A 187 -12.15 -21.77 14.14
N ASN A 188 -10.89 -21.34 14.35
CA ASN A 188 -9.90 -22.05 15.16
C ASN A 188 -9.57 -21.38 16.51
N ASP A 189 -9.95 -20.13 16.72
CA ASP A 189 -9.76 -19.39 17.95
C ASP A 189 -11.00 -18.51 18.24
N PRO A 190 -11.85 -18.95 19.20
CA PRO A 190 -13.09 -18.27 19.56
C PRO A 190 -12.88 -16.96 20.35
N PHE A 191 -11.63 -16.59 20.65
CA PHE A 191 -11.26 -15.35 21.34
C PHE A 191 -10.65 -14.31 20.39
N TRP A 192 -10.70 -14.54 19.08
CA TRP A 192 -10.17 -13.57 18.13
C TRP A 192 -11.01 -12.28 18.13
N GLU A 193 -10.33 -11.18 18.45
CA GLU A 193 -10.91 -9.85 18.53
C GLU A 193 -10.23 -8.93 17.51
N PRO A 194 -10.66 -8.95 16.23
CA PRO A 194 -10.04 -8.14 15.17
C PRO A 194 -10.04 -6.65 15.50
N GLN A 195 -11.02 -6.16 16.27
CA GLN A 195 -11.10 -4.78 16.72
C GLN A 195 -9.94 -4.35 17.64
N THR A 196 -9.19 -5.31 18.21
CA THR A 196 -8.02 -5.05 19.07
C THR A 196 -6.70 -5.13 18.30
N GLN A 197 -6.73 -5.61 17.05
CA GLN A 197 -5.54 -5.78 16.24
C GLN A 197 -5.25 -4.53 15.43
N ILE A 198 -3.96 -4.18 15.33
CA ILE A 198 -3.49 -3.12 14.45
C ILE A 198 -3.25 -3.77 13.08
N PHE A 199 -4.06 -3.42 12.09
CA PHE A 199 -3.80 -3.80 10.71
C PHE A 199 -2.83 -2.76 10.13
N TYR A 200 -1.61 -3.19 9.81
CA TYR A 200 -0.62 -2.32 9.18
C TYR A 200 -0.95 -2.12 7.70
N THR A 201 -0.81 -0.88 7.22
CA THR A 201 -0.70 -0.59 5.80
C THR A 201 0.70 -0.99 5.33
N GLU A 202 0.81 -2.03 4.52
CA GLU A 202 2.08 -2.32 3.83
C GLU A 202 2.15 -1.46 2.56
N VAL A 203 2.99 -0.43 2.57
CA VAL A 203 3.33 0.30 1.34
C VAL A 203 4.32 -0.56 0.55
N ILE A 204 3.79 -1.42 -0.30
CA ILE A 204 4.62 -2.15 -1.27
C ILE A 204 5.07 -1.14 -2.32
N ALA A 205 6.36 -0.77 -2.30
CA ALA A 205 6.98 -0.10 -3.42
C ALA A 205 6.94 -1.07 -4.62
N GLU A 206 6.22 -0.73 -5.68
CA GLU A 206 6.34 -1.46 -6.93
C GLU A 206 7.79 -1.36 -7.40
N ASN A 207 8.53 -2.45 -7.23
CA ASN A 207 9.88 -2.60 -7.76
C ASN A 207 9.79 -2.62 -9.29
N THR A 208 9.73 -1.45 -9.90
CA THR A 208 10.02 -1.24 -11.33
C THR A 208 11.53 -1.25 -11.52
N LEU A 209 12.16 -2.36 -11.12
CA LEU A 209 13.49 -2.78 -11.55
C LEU A 209 13.31 -3.82 -12.66
N ALA A 210 12.69 -3.41 -13.77
CA ALA A 210 12.66 -4.19 -15.00
C ALA A 210 12.95 -3.24 -16.16
N GLY A 211 14.21 -3.24 -16.62
CA GLY A 211 14.71 -2.44 -17.76
C GLY A 211 16.06 -1.83 -17.51
#